data_AF-A0A8J7I913-F1
#
_entry.id   AF-A0A8J7I913-F1
#
_cell.length_a   1.000
_cell.length_b   1.000
_cell.length_c   1.000
_cell.angle_alpha   90.00
_cell.angle_beta   90.00
_cell.angle_gamma   90.00
#
_symmetry.space_group_name_H-M   'P 1'
#
loop_
_entity.id
_entity.type
_entity.pdbx_description
1 polymer ?
#
loop_
_entity_poly.entity_id
_entity_poly.type
_entity_poly.pdbx_seq_one_letter_code
_entity_poly.pdbx_strand_id
1 'polypeptide(L)'
;MKKISDLIFRNSLPTMLSRTLFFGALTTSSLIVGTLTFHSKADAQSPPINNTEITSYAQAVLAMEPSRQQAFEEIKQLVGNQEVPKIVCNDPNSMNNLPRKARDIAVNYCNRSQKIVEDNGLSIDRFNGITVEIQNNNNLKRQVYNTLIRLQNPDSQ
;
A
#
# COMPACT_ATOMS: atom_id res chain seq x y z
N MET A 1 43.42 -12.19 -3.36
CA MET A 1 43.58 -11.68 -4.74
C MET A 1 44.16 -12.78 -5.63
N LYS A 2 43.67 -12.87 -6.88
CA LYS A 2 43.92 -13.87 -7.96
C LYS A 2 43.24 -15.25 -7.77
N LYS A 3 42.16 -15.60 -8.50
CA LYS A 3 42.01 -15.92 -9.95
C LYS A 3 42.74 -17.24 -10.29
N ILE A 4 42.24 -18.22 -11.03
CA ILE A 4 41.12 -18.35 -11.98
C ILE A 4 40.98 -19.86 -12.32
N SER A 5 39.79 -20.26 -12.77
CA SER A 5 39.38 -21.27 -13.78
C SER A 5 40.46 -22.16 -14.45
N ASP A 6 40.23 -23.36 -15.01
CA ASP A 6 39.07 -23.97 -15.67
C ASP A 6 39.43 -25.45 -16.03
N LEU A 7 38.40 -26.29 -16.21
CA LEU A 7 38.17 -27.33 -17.25
C LEU A 7 39.35 -28.26 -17.69
N ILE A 8 39.16 -29.58 -17.93
CA ILE A 8 38.78 -30.13 -19.26
C ILE A 8 38.88 -31.70 -19.24
N PHE A 9 37.83 -32.39 -19.74
CA PHE A 9 37.77 -33.68 -20.49
C PHE A 9 38.20 -35.03 -19.85
N ARG A 10 37.72 -36.23 -20.26
CA ARG A 10 36.60 -36.75 -21.10
C ARG A 10 36.79 -38.29 -21.25
N ASN A 11 35.68 -39.03 -21.26
CA ASN A 11 35.45 -40.41 -21.77
C ASN A 11 36.16 -41.59 -21.05
N SER A 12 35.62 -42.81 -20.92
CA SER A 12 34.70 -43.60 -21.78
C SER A 12 34.00 -44.73 -21.00
N LEU A 13 32.77 -45.10 -21.42
CA LEU A 13 31.97 -46.28 -21.03
C LEU A 13 32.72 -47.62 -21.29
N PRO A 14 32.37 -48.76 -20.65
CA PRO A 14 31.23 -49.54 -21.19
C PRO A 14 30.47 -50.51 -20.23
N THR A 15 29.34 -50.98 -20.78
CA THR A 15 28.67 -52.30 -20.66
C THR A 15 27.89 -52.74 -19.42
N MET A 16 26.62 -52.96 -19.70
CA MET A 16 25.55 -53.67 -18.99
C MET A 16 25.91 -55.10 -18.56
N LEU A 17 25.40 -55.50 -17.38
CA LEU A 17 25.05 -56.89 -17.10
C LEU A 17 23.81 -56.95 -16.20
N SER A 18 22.74 -57.42 -16.83
CA SER A 18 21.42 -57.73 -16.29
C SER A 18 21.48 -58.74 -15.14
N ARG A 19 20.70 -58.50 -14.08
CA ARG A 19 20.14 -59.55 -13.20
C ARG A 19 18.82 -59.06 -12.60
N THR A 20 17.72 -59.54 -13.16
CA THR A 20 16.36 -59.44 -12.64
C THR A 20 16.13 -60.40 -11.49
N LEU A 21 15.43 -59.97 -10.43
CA LEU A 21 14.49 -60.82 -9.69
C LEU A 21 13.27 -59.99 -9.24
N PHE A 22 12.09 -60.58 -9.48
CA PHE A 22 10.74 -60.07 -9.26
C PHE A 22 10.35 -59.98 -7.76
N PHE A 23 9.09 -59.54 -7.55
CA PHE A 23 8.30 -59.34 -6.30
C PHE A 23 8.30 -57.86 -5.90
N GLY A 24 7.21 -57.11 -5.93
CA GLY A 24 5.78 -57.44 -5.86
C GLY A 24 5.14 -56.35 -4.98
N ALA A 25 3.99 -55.81 -5.41
CA ALA A 25 2.94 -55.17 -4.59
C ALA A 25 2.23 -54.08 -5.41
N LEU A 26 0.91 -54.26 -5.55
CA LEU A 26 -0.02 -53.24 -6.01
C LEU A 26 -0.18 -52.19 -4.90
N THR A 27 0.01 -50.91 -5.23
CA THR A 27 -0.67 -49.82 -4.52
C THR A 27 -1.19 -48.80 -5.53
N THR A 28 -2.51 -48.85 -5.73
CA THR A 28 -3.30 -47.80 -6.34
C THR A 28 -3.19 -46.53 -5.50
N SER A 29 -2.65 -45.45 -6.07
CA SER A 29 -2.69 -44.12 -5.46
C SER A 29 -2.90 -43.05 -6.52
N SER A 30 -4.18 -42.73 -6.73
CA SER A 30 -4.77 -41.41 -6.99
C SER A 30 -4.06 -40.45 -7.94
N LEU A 31 -4.68 -40.20 -9.09
CA LEU A 31 -4.52 -38.94 -9.81
C LEU A 31 -5.04 -37.81 -8.90
N ILE A 32 -4.14 -37.04 -8.31
CA ILE A 32 -4.50 -35.76 -7.69
C ILE A 32 -4.86 -34.83 -8.85
N VAL A 33 -6.14 -34.80 -9.22
CA VAL A 33 -6.71 -33.68 -9.95
C VAL A 33 -6.79 -32.54 -8.93
N GLY A 34 -5.69 -31.79 -8.82
CA GLY A 34 -5.71 -30.52 -8.12
C GLY A 34 -6.64 -29.60 -8.91
N THR A 35 -7.88 -29.47 -8.46
CA THR A 35 -8.73 -28.35 -8.90
C THR A 35 -8.01 -27.09 -8.47
N LEU A 36 -7.33 -26.43 -9.42
CA LEU A 36 -6.87 -25.06 -9.27
C LEU A 36 -8.12 -24.20 -9.12
N THR A 37 -8.65 -24.09 -7.90
CA THR A 37 -9.57 -23.02 -7.55
C THR A 37 -8.75 -21.73 -7.54
N PHE A 38 -8.58 -21.17 -8.74
CA PHE A 38 -8.24 -19.77 -8.92
C PHE A 38 -9.34 -18.97 -8.22
N HIS A 39 -9.10 -18.61 -6.97
CA HIS A 39 -9.83 -17.53 -6.33
C HIS A 39 -9.37 -16.26 -7.03
N SER A 40 -9.98 -15.97 -8.18
CA SER A 40 -9.94 -14.64 -8.76
C SER A 40 -10.61 -13.72 -7.75
N LYS A 41 -9.83 -13.15 -6.83
CA LYS A 41 -10.20 -11.85 -6.29
C LYS A 41 -10.20 -10.95 -7.51
N ALA A 42 -11.40 -10.65 -8.00
CA ALA A 42 -11.55 -9.60 -8.99
C ALA A 42 -11.04 -8.33 -8.29
N ASP A 43 -9.81 -7.93 -8.59
CA ASP A 43 -9.38 -6.56 -8.37
C ASP A 43 -10.38 -5.70 -9.13
N ALA A 44 -11.30 -5.07 -8.41
CA ALA A 44 -12.17 -4.07 -9.00
C ALA A 44 -11.23 -3.02 -9.58
N GLN A 45 -11.11 -2.99 -10.91
CA GLN A 45 -10.32 -2.00 -11.62
C GLN A 45 -10.95 -0.65 -11.31
N SER A 46 -10.37 0.07 -10.34
CA SER A 46 -10.82 1.41 -10.01
C SER A 46 -10.71 2.26 -11.28
N PRO A 47 -11.71 3.11 -11.61
CA PRO A 47 -11.63 3.94 -12.80
C PRO A 47 -10.30 4.71 -12.83
N PRO A 48 -9.68 4.88 -14.02
CA PRO A 48 -8.43 5.63 -14.14
C PRO A 48 -8.53 6.99 -13.48
N ILE A 49 -7.52 7.37 -12.69
CA ILE A 49 -7.48 8.69 -12.04
C ILE A 49 -7.27 9.77 -13.09
N ASN A 50 -8.15 10.77 -13.13
CA ASN A 50 -8.08 11.89 -14.08
C ASN A 50 -7.51 13.17 -13.45
N ASN A 51 -7.20 14.16 -14.29
CA ASN A 51 -6.58 15.43 -13.85
C ASN A 51 -7.46 16.25 -12.88
N THR A 52 -8.78 16.16 -13.01
CA THR A 52 -9.72 16.84 -12.09
C THR A 52 -9.63 16.22 -10.70
N GLU A 53 -9.56 14.89 -10.62
CA GLU A 53 -9.40 14.17 -9.35
C GLU A 53 -8.04 14.43 -8.71
N ILE A 54 -6.97 14.52 -9.50
CA ILE A 54 -5.63 14.91 -9.01
C ILE A 54 -5.66 16.31 -8.41
N THR A 55 -6.33 17.26 -9.07
CA THR A 55 -6.47 18.64 -8.58
C THR A 55 -7.30 18.67 -7.30
N SER A 56 -8.44 17.98 -7.29
CA SER A 56 -9.34 17.87 -6.13
C SER A 56 -8.64 17.24 -4.93
N TYR A 57 -7.87 16.17 -5.17
CA TYR A 57 -7.05 15.51 -4.15
C TYR A 57 -6.01 16.46 -3.57
N ALA A 58 -5.27 17.17 -4.43
CA ALA A 58 -4.25 18.12 -4.00
C ALA A 58 -4.84 19.28 -3.21
N GLN A 59 -5.98 19.83 -3.63
CA GLN A 59 -6.70 20.88 -2.91
C GLN A 59 -7.17 20.40 -1.53
N ALA A 60 -7.74 19.19 -1.46
CA ALA A 60 -8.14 18.60 -0.19
C ALA A 60 -6.94 18.44 0.76
N VAL A 61 -5.81 17.91 0.29
CA VAL A 61 -4.57 17.76 1.09
C VAL A 61 -4.10 19.12 1.63
N LEU A 62 -4.05 20.15 0.78
CA LEU A 62 -3.65 21.50 1.19
C LEU A 62 -4.61 22.11 2.22
N ALA A 63 -5.92 21.92 2.03
CA ALA A 63 -6.94 22.44 2.95
C ALA A 63 -6.96 21.71 4.30
N MET A 64 -6.61 20.43 4.34
CA MET A 64 -6.52 19.65 5.59
C MET A 64 -5.32 20.05 6.44
N GLU A 65 -4.19 20.40 5.82
CA GLU A 65 -2.90 20.55 6.50
C GLU A 65 -2.91 21.53 7.69
N PRO A 66 -3.49 22.74 7.62
CA PRO A 66 -3.55 23.63 8.79
C PRO A 66 -4.29 23.01 9.97
N SER A 67 -5.43 22.36 9.71
CA SER A 67 -6.22 21.69 10.75
C SER A 67 -5.51 20.45 11.32
N ARG A 68 -4.73 19.75 10.49
CA ARG A 68 -3.91 18.61 10.91
C ARG A 68 -2.81 19.05 11.87
N GLN A 69 -2.12 20.14 11.54
CA GLN A 69 -1.05 20.68 12.38
C GLN A 69 -1.61 21.18 13.71
N GLN A 70 -2.73 21.91 13.69
CA GLN A 70 -3.40 22.35 14.91
C GLN A 70 -3.78 21.15 15.81
N ALA A 71 -4.46 20.14 15.26
CA ALA A 71 -4.86 18.97 16.02
C ALA A 71 -3.65 18.19 16.58
N PHE A 72 -2.58 18.08 15.80
CA PHE A 72 -1.34 17.43 16.24
C PHE A 72 -0.71 18.15 17.44
N GLU A 73 -0.60 19.48 17.39
CA GLU A 73 -0.03 20.27 18.48
C GLU A 73 -0.90 20.22 19.75
N GLU A 74 -2.22 20.31 19.61
CA GLU A 74 -3.13 20.18 20.75
C GLU A 74 -3.06 18.78 21.40
N ILE A 75 -2.99 17.72 20.58
CA ILE A 75 -2.82 16.34 21.07
C ILE A 75 -1.47 16.20 21.78
N LYS A 76 -0.39 16.73 21.19
CA LYS A 76 0.97 16.71 21.76
C LYS A 76 1.01 17.35 23.14
N GLN A 77 0.34 18.49 23.33
CA GLN A 77 0.24 19.14 24.65
C GLN A 77 -0.48 18.26 25.69
N LEU A 78 -1.46 17.45 25.27
CA LEU A 78 -2.21 16.57 26.17
C LEU A 78 -1.49 15.26 26.50
N VAL A 79 -0.66 14.73 25.59
CA VAL A 79 0.16 13.53 25.83
C VAL A 79 1.50 13.84 26.51
N GLY A 80 1.92 15.11 26.47
CA GLY A 80 3.14 15.58 27.13
C GLY A 80 4.41 15.03 26.46
N ASN A 81 5.25 14.33 27.24
CA ASN A 81 6.51 13.76 26.74
C ASN A 81 6.33 12.43 26.00
N GLN A 82 5.11 11.90 25.93
CA GLN A 82 4.83 10.68 25.18
C GLN A 82 4.76 10.98 23.69
N GLU A 83 5.22 10.04 22.87
CA GLU A 83 5.06 10.14 21.42
C GLU A 83 3.56 10.10 21.06
N VAL A 84 3.14 10.99 20.17
CA VAL A 84 1.78 10.95 19.63
C VAL A 84 1.66 9.70 18.77
N PRO A 85 0.79 8.74 19.10
CA PRO A 85 0.64 7.52 18.31
C PRO A 85 0.18 7.86 16.88
N LYS A 86 0.45 6.96 15.94
CA LYS A 86 -0.09 7.08 14.58
C LYS A 86 -1.61 7.03 14.63
N ILE A 87 -2.25 8.14 14.27
CA ILE A 87 -3.71 8.25 14.15
C ILE A 87 -4.10 7.94 12.71
N VAL A 88 -5.07 7.05 12.52
CA VAL A 88 -5.62 6.69 11.21
C VAL A 88 -7.13 6.88 11.25
N CYS A 89 -7.62 7.88 10.52
CA CYS A 89 -9.03 8.31 10.62
C CYS A 89 -10.08 7.27 10.22
N ASN A 90 -9.69 6.23 9.47
CA ASN A 90 -10.56 5.11 9.10
C ASN A 90 -10.37 3.87 9.99
N ASP A 91 -9.51 3.93 11.00
CA ASP A 91 -9.35 2.88 12.02
C ASP A 91 -9.62 3.47 13.42
N PRO A 92 -10.83 3.24 13.97
CA PRO A 92 -11.18 3.70 15.32
C PRO A 92 -10.20 3.23 16.40
N ASN A 93 -9.55 2.07 16.21
CA ASN A 93 -8.63 1.52 17.20
C ASN A 93 -7.31 2.28 17.27
N SER A 94 -6.94 3.01 16.22
CA SER A 94 -5.73 3.84 16.18
C SER A 94 -5.71 4.95 17.24
N MET A 95 -6.89 5.29 17.80
CA MET A 95 -7.06 6.33 18.80
C MET A 95 -7.23 5.80 20.23
N ASN A 96 -7.23 4.47 20.43
CA ASN A 96 -7.47 3.86 21.75
C ASN A 96 -6.41 4.20 22.79
N ASN A 97 -5.18 4.47 22.34
CA ASN A 97 -4.05 4.82 23.20
C ASN A 97 -3.99 6.32 23.54
N LEU A 98 -4.92 7.13 23.02
CA LEU A 98 -4.99 8.55 23.33
C LEU A 98 -5.79 8.79 24.63
N PRO A 99 -5.37 9.74 25.47
CA PRO A 99 -6.22 10.29 26.53
C PRO A 99 -7.54 10.77 25.96
N ARG A 100 -8.63 10.69 26.73
CA ARG A 100 -10.00 11.00 26.26
C ARG A 100 -10.09 12.34 25.51
N LYS A 101 -9.53 13.42 26.07
CA LYS A 101 -9.53 14.76 25.44
C LYS A 101 -8.77 14.78 24.11
N ALA A 102 -7.63 14.09 24.03
CA ALA A 102 -6.83 13.99 22.81
C ALA A 102 -7.55 13.18 21.72
N ARG A 103 -8.28 12.13 22.12
CA ARG A 103 -9.15 11.38 21.22
C ARG A 103 -10.27 12.24 20.64
N ASP A 104 -10.90 13.08 21.46
CA ASP A 104 -11.96 13.98 20.98
C ASP A 104 -11.44 14.97 19.92
N ILE A 105 -10.22 15.50 20.10
CA ILE A 105 -9.53 16.34 19.11
C ILE A 105 -9.25 15.55 17.82
N ALA A 106 -8.74 14.32 17.93
CA ALA A 106 -8.46 13.46 16.78
C ALA A 106 -9.74 13.16 15.98
N VAL A 107 -10.84 12.81 16.65
CA VAL A 107 -12.15 12.56 16.02
C VAL A 107 -12.66 13.81 15.30
N ASN A 108 -12.57 14.98 15.94
CA ASN A 108 -12.98 16.24 15.32
C ASN A 108 -12.16 16.56 14.06
N TYR A 109 -10.84 16.34 14.10
CA TYR A 109 -9.99 16.47 12.92
C TYR A 109 -10.37 15.49 11.81
N CYS A 110 -10.62 14.22 12.15
CA CYS A 110 -11.01 13.21 11.17
C CYS A 110 -12.35 13.54 10.50
N ASN A 111 -13.35 14.00 11.27
CA ASN A 111 -14.64 14.43 10.73
C ASN A 111 -14.49 15.65 9.82
N ARG A 112 -13.67 16.64 10.22
CA ARG A 112 -13.38 17.81 9.39
C ARG A 112 -12.65 17.43 8.10
N SER A 113 -11.71 16.49 8.18
CA SER A 113 -10.95 16.00 7.03
C SER A 113 -11.88 15.33 6.01
N GLN A 114 -12.81 14.50 6.48
CA GLN A 114 -13.85 13.92 5.61
C GLN A 114 -14.66 15.02 4.90
N LYS A 115 -15.09 16.03 5.64
CA LYS A 115 -15.85 17.14 5.06
C LYS A 115 -15.05 17.92 4.00
N ILE A 116 -13.77 18.19 4.27
CA ILE A 116 -12.87 18.85 3.30
C ILE A 116 -12.75 18.02 2.03
N VAL A 117 -12.62 16.69 2.12
CA VAL A 117 -12.56 15.81 0.95
C VAL A 117 -13.84 15.90 0.12
N GLU A 118 -15.01 15.84 0.77
CA GLU A 118 -16.30 15.96 0.11
C GLU A 118 -16.51 17.33 -0.54
N ASP A 119 -16.13 18.41 0.13
CA ASP A 119 -16.25 19.77 -0.36
C ASP A 119 -15.34 20.03 -1.58
N ASN A 120 -14.27 19.24 -1.74
CA ASN A 120 -13.43 19.24 -2.94
C ASN A 120 -13.92 18.27 -4.03
N GLY A 121 -15.11 17.69 -3.89
CA GLY A 121 -15.76 16.90 -4.95
C GLY A 121 -15.27 15.45 -5.05
N LEU A 122 -14.60 14.93 -4.03
CA LEU A 122 -14.22 13.52 -3.93
C LEU A 122 -15.07 12.80 -2.89
N SER A 123 -15.42 11.55 -3.16
CA SER A 123 -15.88 10.66 -2.09
C SER A 123 -14.69 10.25 -1.21
N ILE A 124 -14.97 9.88 0.05
CA ILE A 124 -13.94 9.40 0.98
C ILE A 124 -13.20 8.18 0.42
N ASP A 125 -13.94 7.23 -0.17
CA ASP A 125 -13.35 6.03 -0.79
C ASP A 125 -12.46 6.38 -1.97
N ARG A 126 -12.85 7.36 -2.80
CA ARG A 126 -12.02 7.77 -3.94
C ARG A 126 -10.76 8.47 -3.48
N PHE A 127 -10.84 9.36 -2.49
CA PHE A 127 -9.67 10.00 -1.89
C PHE A 127 -8.70 8.99 -1.28
N ASN A 128 -9.21 8.02 -0.52
CA ASN A 128 -8.40 6.95 0.07
C ASN A 128 -7.78 6.06 -1.03
N GLY A 129 -8.53 5.76 -2.08
CA GLY A 129 -8.03 5.02 -3.25
C GLY A 129 -6.86 5.73 -3.93
N ILE A 130 -6.99 7.05 -4.19
CA ILE A 130 -5.90 7.87 -4.74
C ILE A 130 -4.69 7.86 -3.79
N THR A 131 -4.92 7.99 -2.48
CA THR A 131 -3.85 7.94 -1.46
C THR A 131 -3.04 6.63 -1.53
N VAL A 132 -3.71 5.49 -1.70
CA VAL A 132 -3.07 4.18 -1.84
C VAL A 132 -2.34 4.07 -3.18
N GLU A 133 -2.95 4.53 -4.27
CA GLU A 133 -2.35 4.42 -5.60
C GLU A 133 -1.07 5.26 -5.73
N ILE A 134 -1.00 6.44 -5.10
CA ILE A 134 0.20 7.29 -5.06
C ILE A 134 1.42 6.55 -4.49
N GLN A 135 1.23 5.58 -3.59
CA GLN A 135 2.33 4.82 -2.99
C GLN A 135 3.04 3.92 -4.01
N ASN A 136 2.32 3.44 -5.01
CA ASN A 136 2.82 2.46 -5.98
C ASN A 136 2.95 3.03 -7.40
N ASN A 137 2.39 4.21 -7.68
CA ASN A 137 2.39 4.85 -9.00
C ASN A 137 3.26 6.12 -9.01
N ASN A 138 4.52 5.98 -9.43
CA ASN A 138 5.48 7.10 -9.51
C ASN A 138 5.05 8.22 -10.46
N ASN A 139 4.31 7.89 -11.52
CA ASN A 139 3.81 8.90 -12.45
C ASN A 139 2.72 9.75 -11.78
N LEU A 140 1.74 9.12 -11.14
CA LEU A 140 0.70 9.80 -10.37
C LEU A 140 1.29 10.64 -9.22
N LYS A 141 2.25 10.09 -8.47
CA LYS A 141 2.96 10.81 -7.41
C LYS A 141 3.58 12.12 -7.91
N ARG A 142 4.22 12.10 -9.08
CA ARG A 142 4.79 13.29 -9.72
C ARG A 142 3.70 14.30 -10.13
N GLN A 143 2.61 13.82 -10.72
CA GLN A 143 1.49 14.69 -11.12
C GLN A 143 0.86 15.40 -9.92
N VAL A 144 0.64 14.69 -8.81
CA VAL A 144 0.12 15.26 -7.56
C VAL A 144 1.11 16.29 -7.00
N TYR A 145 2.39 15.96 -6.93
CA TYR A 145 3.43 16.88 -6.43
C TYR A 145 3.50 18.19 -7.24
N ASN A 146 3.54 18.09 -8.57
CA ASN A 146 3.54 19.26 -9.43
C ASN A 146 2.25 20.09 -9.26
N THR A 147 1.12 19.42 -9.07
CA THR A 147 -0.16 20.09 -8.82
C THR A 147 -0.16 20.83 -7.49
N LEU A 148 0.40 20.25 -6.42
CA LEU A 148 0.56 20.91 -5.12
C LEU A 148 1.40 22.20 -5.26
N ILE A 149 2.55 22.13 -5.94
CA ILE A 149 3.40 23.31 -6.16
C ILE A 149 2.63 24.41 -6.91
N ARG A 150 1.95 24.04 -8.00
CA ARG A 150 1.17 25.00 -8.81
C ARG A 150 0.07 25.68 -8.00
N LEU A 151 -0.62 24.94 -7.13
CA LEU A 151 -1.68 25.48 -6.29
C LEU A 151 -1.15 26.43 -5.20
N GLN A 152 0.07 26.20 -4.71
CA GLN A 152 0.70 27.04 -3.69
C GLN A 152 1.42 28.26 -4.28
N ASN A 153 1.91 28.17 -5.52
CA ASN A 153 2.63 29.22 -6.23
C ASN A 153 1.94 29.54 -7.57
N PRO A 154 0.77 30.22 -7.55
CA PRO A 154 -0.02 30.46 -8.76
C PRO A 154 0.74 31.26 -9.83
N ASP A 155 1.73 32.07 -9.42
CA ASP A 155 2.53 32.94 -10.30
C ASP A 155 3.75 32.24 -10.95
N SER A 156 3.95 30.94 -10.70
CA SER A 156 5.10 30.17 -11.23
C SER A 156 4.86 29.51 -12.59
N GLN A 157 3.90 30.02 -13.36
CA GLN A 157 3.56 29.59 -14.72
C GLN A 157 4.06 30.56 -15.78
#